data_AF-A0A4P7CU52-F1
#
_entry.id   AF-A0A4P7CU52-F1
#
_cell.length_a   1.000
_cell.length_b   1.000
_cell.length_c   1.000
_cell.angle_alpha   90.00
_cell.angle_beta   90.00
_cell.angle_gamma   90.00
#
_symmetry.space_group_name_H-M   'P 1'
#
loop_
_entity.id
_entity.type
_entity.pdbx_description
1 polymer ?
#
loop_
_entity_poly.entity_id
_entity_poly.type
_entity_poly.pdbx_seq_one_letter_code
_entity_poly.pdbx_strand_id
1 'polypeptide(L)'
;MNYRMRKRVDSMFARDRLMAGIALLALWVALGYVYFAVSLSVTDPAVRVALTIGAIGVLVFNTASVTAMVRHYKEDKDHIYGLDIHHLDENRLRKAALRDDEKEEVLA
;
A
#
# COMPACT_ATOMS: atom_id res chain seq x y z
N MET A 1 8.16 -4.52 -23.55
CA MET A 1 8.12 -3.47 -22.50
C MET A 1 9.40 -2.61 -22.58
N ASN A 2 9.28 -1.29 -22.76
CA ASN A 2 10.42 -0.36 -22.85
C ASN A 2 11.04 -0.09 -21.46
N TYR A 3 12.36 0.16 -21.39
CA TYR A 3 13.09 0.35 -20.12
C TYR A 3 12.46 1.43 -19.21
N ARG A 4 12.00 2.53 -19.80
CA ARG A 4 11.32 3.63 -19.08
C ARG A 4 10.01 3.19 -18.42
N MET A 5 9.26 2.28 -19.05
CA MET A 5 7.99 1.79 -18.51
C MET A 5 8.21 0.88 -17.29
N ARG A 6 9.18 -0.05 -17.36
CA ARG A 6 9.58 -0.86 -16.20
C ARG A 6 9.97 0.00 -15.00
N LYS A 7 10.77 1.05 -15.23
CA LYS A 7 11.21 1.97 -14.17
C LYS A 7 10.04 2.71 -13.50
N ARG A 8 9.00 3.07 -14.26
CA ARG A 8 7.78 3.69 -13.71
C ARG A 8 6.96 2.70 -12.89
N VAL A 9 6.74 1.49 -13.40
CA VAL A 9 6.05 0.40 -12.69
C VAL A 9 6.73 0.11 -11.35
N ASP A 10 8.05 -0.05 -11.37
CA ASP A 10 8.83 -0.37 -10.15
C ASP A 10 8.77 0.77 -9.12
N SER A 11 8.76 2.03 -9.57
CA SER A 11 8.62 3.20 -8.68
C SER A 11 7.23 3.26 -8.03
N MET A 12 6.17 2.91 -8.76
CA MET A 12 4.80 2.89 -8.23
C MET A 12 4.64 1.77 -7.22
N PHE A 13 5.08 0.56 -7.57
CA PHE A 13 5.10 -0.59 -6.66
C PHE A 13 5.95 -0.35 -5.40
N ALA A 14 7.06 0.37 -5.50
CA ALA A 14 7.89 0.71 -4.34
C ALA A 14 7.17 1.63 -3.35
N ARG A 15 6.34 2.56 -3.83
CA ARG A 15 5.53 3.45 -2.99
C ARG A 15 4.41 2.69 -2.29
N ASP A 16 3.72 1.81 -3.00
CA ASP A 16 2.62 1.02 -2.41
C ASP A 16 3.15 0.08 -1.33
N ARG A 17 4.30 -0.56 -1.57
CA ARG A 17 5.01 -1.36 -0.57
C ARG A 17 5.47 -0.53 0.64
N LEU A 18 5.90 0.72 0.43
CA LEU A 18 6.24 1.62 1.53
C LEU A 18 4.99 1.95 2.36
N MET A 19 3.88 2.29 1.73
CA MET A 19 2.61 2.58 2.42
C MET A 19 2.08 1.38 3.19
N ALA A 20 2.16 0.17 2.61
CA ALA A 20 1.82 -1.07 3.31
C ALA A 20 2.71 -1.29 4.54
N GLY A 21 4.01 -0.99 4.44
CA GLY A 21 4.94 -1.04 5.56
C GLY A 21 4.62 -0.02 6.66
N ILE A 22 4.26 1.23 6.29
CA ILE A 22 3.86 2.27 7.23
C ILE A 22 2.57 1.87 7.96
N ALA A 23 1.57 1.37 7.24
CA ALA A 23 0.31 0.92 7.83
C ALA A 23 0.53 -0.24 8.81
N LEU A 24 1.40 -1.20 8.45
CA LEU A 24 1.79 -2.29 9.35
C LEU A 24 2.52 -1.77 10.59
N LEU A 25 3.45 -0.83 10.45
CA LEU A 25 4.13 -0.22 11.59
C LEU A 25 3.13 0.51 12.52
N ALA A 26 2.20 1.27 11.96
CA ALA A 26 1.16 1.96 12.72
C ALA A 26 0.30 0.97 13.51
N LEU A 27 -0.06 -0.18 12.90
CA LEU A 27 -0.76 -1.26 13.59
C LEU A 27 0.05 -1.81 14.77
N TRP A 28 1.34 -2.09 14.58
CA TRP A 28 2.23 -2.58 15.64
C TRP A 28 2.28 -1.62 16.82
N VAL A 29 2.43 -0.31 16.54
CA VAL A 29 2.46 0.73 17.58
C VAL A 29 1.13 0.82 18.31
N ALA A 30 0.01 0.86 17.59
CA ALA A 30 -1.32 0.96 18.18
C ALA A 30 -1.65 -0.26 19.05
N LEU A 31 -1.40 -1.47 18.54
CA LEU A 31 -1.68 -2.71 19.27
C LEU A 31 -0.74 -2.87 20.47
N GLY A 32 0.54 -2.51 20.32
CA GLY A 32 1.50 -2.49 21.42
C GLY A 32 1.05 -1.56 22.55
N TYR A 33 0.67 -0.32 22.19
CA TYR A 33 0.12 0.64 23.15
C TYR A 33 -1.11 0.09 23.89
N VAL A 34 -2.09 -0.45 23.17
CA VAL A 34 -3.31 -1.04 23.77
C VAL A 34 -2.95 -2.20 24.69
N TYR A 35 -2.05 -3.09 24.28
CA TYR A 35 -1.61 -4.22 25.09
C TYR A 35 -0.97 -3.75 26.41
N PHE A 36 -0.08 -2.76 26.38
CA PHE A 36 0.53 -2.23 27.59
C PHE A 36 -0.48 -1.52 28.50
N ALA A 37 -1.35 -0.68 27.93
CA ALA A 37 -2.39 0.03 28.69
C ALA A 37 -3.34 -0.94 29.42
N VAL A 38 -3.75 -2.01 28.73
CA VAL A 38 -4.65 -3.03 29.31
C VAL A 38 -3.90 -3.93 30.29
N SER A 39 -2.70 -4.42 29.93
CA SER A 39 -1.95 -5.38 30.76
C SER A 39 -1.45 -4.80 32.09
N LEU A 40 -1.39 -3.47 32.23
CA LEU A 40 -1.15 -2.78 33.51
C LEU A 40 -2.37 -2.79 34.43
N SER A 41 -3.57 -2.88 33.86
CA SER A 41 -4.85 -2.86 34.60
C SER A 41 -5.33 -4.26 34.99
N VAL A 42 -4.75 -5.32 34.43
CA VAL A 42 -5.16 -6.71 34.63
C VAL A 42 -4.31 -7.37 35.71
N THR A 43 -4.97 -7.78 36.81
CA THR A 43 -4.33 -8.48 37.94
C THR A 43 -4.26 -10.00 37.76
N ASP A 44 -5.20 -10.59 37.01
CA ASP A 44 -5.28 -12.04 36.79
C ASP A 44 -4.21 -12.52 35.79
N PRO A 45 -3.29 -13.41 36.20
CA PRO A 45 -2.26 -13.96 35.32
C PRO A 45 -2.84 -14.72 34.11
N ALA A 46 -3.95 -15.45 34.27
CA ALA A 46 -4.53 -16.23 33.19
C ALA A 46 -5.08 -15.33 32.07
N VAL A 47 -5.74 -14.24 32.45
CA VAL A 47 -6.22 -13.21 31.52
C VAL A 47 -5.05 -12.55 30.79
N ARG A 48 -3.94 -12.28 31.50
CA ARG A 48 -2.74 -11.69 30.91
C ARG A 48 -2.09 -12.61 29.86
N VAL A 49 -2.05 -13.92 30.11
CA VAL A 49 -1.58 -14.92 29.15
C VAL A 49 -2.47 -14.94 27.91
N ALA A 50 -3.79 -14.98 28.08
CA ALA A 50 -4.73 -14.95 26.96
C ALA A 50 -4.59 -13.68 26.10
N LEU A 51 -4.46 -12.51 26.74
CA LEU A 51 -4.20 -11.24 26.05
C LEU A 51 -2.89 -11.27 25.26
N THR A 52 -1.83 -11.84 25.84
CA THR A 52 -0.53 -11.96 25.18
C THR A 52 -0.61 -12.83 23.94
N ILE A 53 -1.24 -14.01 24.05
CA ILE A 53 -1.41 -14.93 22.91
C ILE A 53 -2.25 -14.27 21.82
N GLY A 54 -3.35 -13.60 22.19
CA GLY A 54 -4.18 -12.86 21.25
C GLY A 54 -3.43 -11.75 20.52
N ALA A 55 -2.70 -10.91 21.26
CA ALA A 55 -1.90 -9.82 20.68
C ALA A 55 -0.82 -10.35 19.72
N ILE A 56 -0.09 -11.40 20.12
CA ILE A 56 0.91 -12.04 19.26
C ILE A 56 0.24 -12.63 18.02
N GLY A 57 -0.89 -13.32 18.17
CA GLY A 57 -1.65 -13.88 17.05
C GLY A 57 -2.02 -12.81 16.02
N VAL A 58 -2.59 -11.69 16.48
CA VAL A 58 -2.94 -10.56 15.60
C VAL A 58 -1.70 -10.01 14.89
N LEU A 59 -0.58 -9.78 15.60
CA LEU A 59 0.66 -9.28 14.97
C LEU A 59 1.20 -10.24 13.92
N VAL A 60 1.30 -11.53 14.25
CA VAL A 60 1.88 -12.54 13.36
C VAL A 60 1.02 -12.71 12.11
N PHE A 61 -0.29 -12.93 12.28
CA PHE A 61 -1.16 -13.15 11.14
C PHE A 61 -1.25 -11.91 10.24
N ASN A 62 -1.37 -10.71 10.83
CA ASN A 62 -1.46 -9.49 10.03
C ASN A 62 -0.15 -9.22 9.26
N THR A 63 1.01 -9.38 9.92
CA THR A 63 2.32 -9.25 9.28
C THR A 63 2.51 -10.26 8.15
N ALA A 64 2.08 -11.51 8.36
CA ALA A 64 2.14 -12.56 7.35
C ALA A 64 1.23 -12.25 6.16
N SER A 65 -0.02 -11.82 6.40
CA SER A 65 -0.97 -11.44 5.35
C SER A 65 -0.46 -10.26 4.50
N VAL A 66 0.06 -9.19 5.13
CA VAL A 66 0.63 -8.04 4.39
C VAL A 66 1.86 -8.47 3.59
N THR A 67 2.72 -9.32 4.18
CA THR A 67 3.91 -9.83 3.48
C THR A 67 3.52 -10.69 2.29
N ALA A 68 2.52 -11.56 2.43
CA ALA A 68 1.99 -12.40 1.36
C ALA A 68 1.39 -11.53 0.24
N MET A 69 0.60 -10.51 0.60
CA MET A 69 0.03 -9.54 -0.35
C MET A 69 1.12 -8.84 -1.15
N VAL A 70 2.15 -8.28 -0.49
CA VAL A 70 3.25 -7.59 -1.15
C VAL A 70 4.08 -8.53 -2.04
N ARG A 71 4.30 -9.78 -1.59
CA ARG A 71 5.03 -10.78 -2.37
C ARG A 71 4.27 -11.17 -3.63
N HIS A 72 2.97 -11.44 -3.51
CA HIS A 72 2.11 -11.78 -4.63
C HIS A 72 1.99 -10.62 -5.63
N TYR A 73 1.85 -9.39 -5.14
CA TYR A 73 1.82 -8.20 -6.01
C TYR A 73 3.12 -7.97 -6.77
N LYS A 74 4.27 -8.44 -6.27
CA LYS A 74 5.52 -8.38 -7.02
C LYS A 74 5.48 -9.26 -8.28
N GLU A 75 4.75 -10.37 -8.23
CA GLU A 75 4.61 -11.33 -9.33
C GLU A 75 3.62 -10.79 -10.40
N ASP A 76 2.56 -10.09 -9.97
CA ASP A 76 1.51 -9.56 -10.87
C ASP A 76 1.68 -8.08 -11.26
N LYS A 77 2.71 -7.38 -10.75
CA LYS A 77 2.91 -5.93 -10.95
C LYS A 77 2.97 -5.53 -12.43
N ASP A 78 3.53 -6.37 -13.29
CA ASP A 78 3.75 -6.03 -14.69
C ASP A 78 2.42 -6.01 -15.48
N HIS A 79 1.41 -6.76 -15.05
CA HIS A 79 0.06 -6.74 -15.62
C HIS A 79 -0.77 -5.58 -15.05
N ILE A 80 -0.82 -5.45 -13.72
CA ILE A 80 -1.65 -4.46 -13.03
C ILE A 80 -1.22 -3.04 -13.39
N TYR A 81 0.06 -2.71 -13.23
CA TYR A 81 0.55 -1.35 -13.48
C TYR A 81 0.83 -1.08 -14.97
N GLY A 82 0.97 -2.12 -15.79
CA GLY A 82 1.10 -1.97 -17.24
C GLY A 82 -0.16 -1.37 -17.87
N LEU A 83 -1.33 -1.89 -17.48
CA LEU A 83 -2.63 -1.39 -17.93
C LEU A 83 -2.93 0.02 -17.39
N ASP A 84 -2.58 0.27 -16.12
CA ASP A 84 -2.84 1.55 -15.48
C ASP A 84 -2.01 2.70 -16.09
N ILE A 85 -0.76 2.43 -16.46
CA ILE A 85 0.09 3.39 -17.18
C ILE A 85 -0.46 3.67 -18.58
N HIS A 86 -1.04 2.69 -19.26
CA HIS A 86 -1.65 2.88 -20.58
C HIS A 86 -2.81 3.88 -20.51
N HIS A 87 -3.75 3.69 -19.57
CA HIS A 87 -4.88 4.61 -19.39
C HIS A 87 -4.44 6.01 -18.92
N LEU A 88 -3.40 6.09 -18.08
CA LEU A 88 -2.84 7.38 -17.67
C LEU A 88 -2.23 8.14 -18.85
N ASP A 89 -1.52 7.44 -19.75
CA ASP A 89 -0.94 8.03 -20.94
C ASP A 89 -2.04 8.46 -21.94
N GLU A 90 -3.11 7.66 -22.12
CA GLU A 90 -4.29 8.04 -22.93
C GLU A 90 -4.99 9.29 -22.38
N ASN A 91 -5.22 9.36 -21.08
CA ASN A 91 -5.81 10.54 -20.44
C ASN A 91 -4.93 11.78 -20.60
N ARG A 92 -3.61 11.61 -20.57
CA ARG A 92 -2.66 12.70 -20.79
C ARG A 92 -2.68 13.20 -22.24
N LEU A 93 -2.78 12.28 -23.20
CA LEU A 93 -2.92 12.62 -24.63
C LEU A 93 -4.24 13.35 -24.91
N ARG A 94 -5.37 12.88 -24.35
CA ARG A 94 -6.67 13.56 -24.47
C ARG A 94 -6.63 14.97 -23.90
N LYS A 95 -6.03 15.16 -22.71
CA LYS A 95 -5.88 16.50 -22.12
C LYS A 95 -4.97 17.42 -22.93
N ALA A 96 -3.95 16.87 -23.59
CA ALA A 96 -3.08 17.67 -24.46
C ALA A 96 -3.83 18.15 -25.70
N ALA A 97 -4.60 17.25 -26.35
CA ALA A 97 -5.42 17.58 -27.52
C ALA A 97 -6.44 18.69 -27.21
N LEU A 98 -7.23 18.54 -26.14
CA LEU A 98 -8.21 19.56 -25.72
C LEU A 98 -7.58 20.94 -25.49
N ARG A 99 -6.35 20.96 -24.98
CA ARG A 99 -5.63 22.20 -24.66
C ARG A 99 -4.99 22.83 -25.90
N ASP A 100 -4.77 22.05 -26.95
CA ASP A 100 -4.31 22.57 -28.25
C ASP A 100 -5.51 23.09 -29.05
N ASP A 101 -6.67 22.42 -28.98
CA ASP A 101 -7.95 22.90 -29.54
C ASP A 101 -8.36 24.27 -28.93
N GLU A 102 -8.29 24.42 -27.61
CA GLU A 102 -8.55 25.71 -26.93
C GLU A 102 -7.62 26.83 -27.40
N LYS A 103 -6.35 26.51 -27.69
CA LYS A 103 -5.39 27.53 -28.16
C LYS A 103 -5.69 27.95 -29.59
N GLU A 104 -6.11 27.01 -30.43
CA GLU A 104 -6.45 27.28 -31.83
C GLU A 104 -7.73 28.13 -31.93
N GLU A 105 -8.75 27.87 -31.10
CA GLU A 105 -9.94 28.73 -30.97
C GLU A 105 -9.62 30.15 -30.47
N VAL A 106 -8.69 30.30 -29.53
CA VAL A 106 -8.28 31.62 -28.99
C VAL A 106 -7.44 32.43 -29.99
N LEU A 107 -6.78 31.76 -30.95
CA LEU A 107 -5.92 32.38 -31.96
C LEU A 107 -6.63 32.64 -33.31
N ALA A 108 -7.84 32.11 -33.51
CA ALA A 108 -8.70 32.34 -34.67
C ALA A 108 -9.59 33.59 -34.52
#